data_AF-A0A7X6P266-F1
#
_entry.id   AF-A0A7X6P266-F1
#
_cell.length_a   1.000
_cell.length_b   1.000
_cell.length_c   1.000
_cell.angle_alpha   90.00
_cell.angle_beta   90.00
_cell.angle_gamma   90.00
#
_symmetry.space_group_name_H-M   'P 1'
#
loop_
_entity.id
_entity.type
_entity.pdbx_description
1 polymer ?
#
loop_
_entity_poly.entity_id
_entity_poly.type
_entity_poly.pdbx_seq_one_letter_code
_entity_poly.pdbx_strand_id
1 'polypeptide(L)'
;MGIKRIVAAAALSALFVTGCAESKEVDGENRSETTASVSDSAVLAQRLGAVSTADIVMGESFNRDMLRLGFRTVGFTDEESRCSAEIIANARGAEFASLTVSALFNADSLTPESLLPCLTPERMQEVGTGAANGEVPDDAAAEFRQLTAGLAAAGYEAAGLNSKEASCLASAAKPQDESAAITDVAGSTPMAVITPAIVEQCVSADRIVELVA
;
A
#
# COMPACT_ATOMS: atom_id res chain seq x y z
N MET A 1 8.61 -32.33 8.55
CA MET A 1 9.53 -31.77 7.52
C MET A 1 9.02 -30.37 7.20
N GLY A 2 9.57 -29.36 7.86
CA GLY A 2 9.11 -27.97 7.77
C GLY A 2 9.90 -27.18 6.73
N ILE A 3 9.20 -26.46 5.87
CA ILE A 3 9.79 -25.60 4.84
C ILE A 3 10.31 -24.33 5.53
N LYS A 4 11.63 -24.19 5.63
CA LYS A 4 12.29 -22.93 6.02
C LYS A 4 12.15 -21.94 4.86
N ARG A 5 11.47 -20.82 5.06
CA ARG A 5 11.52 -19.68 4.14
C ARG A 5 12.62 -18.73 4.61
N ILE A 6 13.63 -18.58 3.76
CA ILE A 6 14.72 -17.61 3.88
C ILE A 6 14.22 -16.34 3.20
N VAL A 7 14.07 -15.25 3.94
CA VAL A 7 13.87 -13.91 3.36
C VAL A 7 15.25 -13.41 2.95
N ALA A 8 15.52 -13.40 1.64
CA ALA A 8 16.76 -12.90 1.06
C ALA A 8 16.61 -11.43 0.70
N ALA A 9 17.58 -10.63 1.12
CA ALA A 9 17.70 -9.22 0.83
C ALA A 9 18.10 -8.95 -0.64
N ALA A 10 17.52 -7.87 -1.16
CA ALA A 10 18.02 -6.92 -2.18
C ALA A 10 18.71 -7.45 -3.46
N ALA A 11 18.12 -7.12 -4.61
CA ALA A 11 18.85 -6.81 -5.83
C ALA A 11 18.09 -5.75 -6.66
N LEU A 12 18.55 -4.50 -6.57
CA LEU A 12 18.35 -3.47 -7.59
C LEU A 12 19.05 -3.92 -8.88
N SER A 13 18.35 -3.87 -10.02
CA SER A 13 18.79 -3.19 -11.27
C SER A 13 18.08 -3.72 -12.52
N ALA A 14 17.76 -2.75 -13.39
CA ALA A 14 17.78 -2.78 -14.86
C ALA A 14 16.43 -2.64 -15.60
N LEU A 15 16.31 -1.47 -16.23
CA LEU A 15 15.47 -1.11 -17.38
C LEU A 15 15.54 -2.15 -18.53
N PHE A 16 14.47 -2.29 -19.32
CA PHE A 16 14.44 -1.82 -20.72
C PHE A 16 13.05 -1.99 -21.38
N VAL A 17 12.70 -0.95 -22.14
CA VAL A 17 11.60 -0.83 -23.13
C VAL A 17 11.93 -1.66 -24.37
N THR A 18 10.98 -2.42 -24.94
CA THR A 18 10.56 -2.41 -26.37
C THR A 18 9.60 -3.55 -26.70
N GLY A 19 8.56 -3.27 -27.50
CA GLY A 19 7.79 -4.33 -28.18
C GLY A 19 6.35 -3.97 -28.55
N CYS A 20 6.13 -2.89 -29.32
CA CYS A 20 4.91 -2.77 -30.11
C CYS A 20 5.10 -3.42 -31.48
N ALA A 21 3.99 -3.96 -32.00
CA ALA A 21 3.65 -4.28 -33.40
C ALA A 21 3.63 -5.77 -33.78
N GLU A 22 2.43 -6.29 -34.00
CA GLU A 22 2.03 -6.73 -35.36
C GLU A 22 0.49 -6.63 -35.51
N SER A 23 0.06 -5.77 -36.43
CA SER A 23 -1.32 -5.66 -36.90
C SER A 23 -1.60 -6.75 -37.94
N LYS A 24 -2.78 -7.36 -37.86
CA LYS A 24 -3.44 -7.99 -39.01
C LYS A 24 -4.78 -7.29 -39.24
N GLU A 25 -4.90 -6.70 -40.42
CA GLU A 25 -6.14 -6.17 -41.02
C GLU A 25 -7.24 -7.23 -41.05
N VAL A 26 -8.43 -6.84 -40.62
CA VAL A 26 -9.71 -7.40 -41.11
C VAL A 26 -10.68 -6.23 -41.28
N ASP A 27 -11.02 -5.96 -42.54
CA ASP A 27 -12.14 -5.12 -42.98
C ASP A 27 -13.44 -5.50 -42.27
N GLY A 28 -14.18 -4.50 -41.79
CA GLY A 28 -15.47 -4.73 -41.13
C GLY A 28 -16.01 -3.50 -40.42
N GLU A 29 -16.57 -2.59 -41.21
CA GLU A 29 -17.44 -1.48 -40.83
C GLU A 29 -18.54 -1.90 -39.84
N ASN A 30 -18.26 -1.83 -38.52
CA ASN A 30 -19.16 -1.43 -37.41
C ASN A 30 -18.47 -1.54 -36.02
N ARG A 31 -17.24 -1.02 -35.88
CA ARG A 31 -16.47 -1.00 -34.62
C ARG A 31 -15.81 0.37 -34.45
N SER A 32 -16.43 1.29 -33.72
CA SER A 32 -15.73 2.51 -33.29
C SER A 32 -15.95 2.89 -31.83
N GLU A 33 -16.88 2.27 -31.10
CA GLU A 33 -17.03 2.54 -29.66
C GLU A 33 -16.36 1.49 -28.77
N THR A 34 -16.27 0.23 -29.20
CA THR A 34 -15.75 -0.85 -28.34
C THR A 34 -14.22 -0.91 -28.28
N THR A 35 -13.52 -0.42 -29.31
CA THR A 35 -12.03 -0.43 -29.34
C THR A 35 -11.42 0.74 -28.57
N ALA A 36 -12.08 1.90 -28.55
CA ALA A 36 -11.64 3.07 -27.76
C ALA A 36 -11.82 2.82 -26.25
N SER A 37 -12.94 2.21 -25.84
CA SER A 37 -13.18 1.85 -24.43
C SER A 37 -12.11 0.91 -23.86
N VAL A 38 -11.65 -0.08 -24.63
CA VAL A 38 -10.61 -1.02 -24.16
C VAL A 38 -9.24 -0.34 -24.04
N SER A 39 -8.93 0.62 -24.92
CA SER A 39 -7.69 1.40 -24.79
C SER A 39 -7.73 2.35 -23.60
N ASP A 40 -8.87 3.00 -23.35
CA ASP A 40 -8.99 4.00 -22.29
C ASP A 40 -8.99 3.35 -20.90
N SER A 41 -9.69 2.22 -20.73
CA SER A 41 -9.61 1.40 -19.52
C SER A 41 -8.19 0.92 -19.23
N ALA A 42 -7.41 0.58 -20.27
CA ALA A 42 -6.02 0.16 -20.11
C ALA A 42 -5.09 1.32 -19.73
N VAL A 43 -5.28 2.50 -20.32
CA VAL A 43 -4.56 3.73 -19.94
C VAL A 43 -4.87 4.10 -18.50
N LEU A 44 -6.15 4.09 -18.10
CA LEU A 44 -6.54 4.40 -16.73
C LEU A 44 -6.01 3.35 -15.75
N ALA A 45 -6.08 2.06 -16.08
CA ALA A 45 -5.50 1.00 -15.25
C ALA A 45 -3.99 1.18 -15.03
N GLN A 46 -3.26 1.57 -16.08
CA GLN A 46 -1.82 1.86 -15.98
C GLN A 46 -1.55 3.08 -15.07
N ARG A 47 -2.32 4.16 -15.21
CA ARG A 47 -2.19 5.36 -14.36
C ARG A 47 -2.50 5.04 -12.90
N LEU A 48 -3.58 4.33 -12.64
CA LEU A 48 -3.99 3.92 -11.29
C LEU A 48 -2.98 2.93 -10.67
N GLY A 49 -2.43 2.02 -11.48
CA GLY A 49 -1.36 1.12 -11.05
C GLY A 49 -0.03 1.82 -10.73
N ALA A 50 0.14 3.09 -11.14
CA ALA A 50 1.30 3.91 -10.80
C ALA A 50 1.05 4.88 -9.62
N VAL A 51 -0.14 4.85 -9.01
CA VAL A 51 -0.46 5.70 -7.86
C VAL A 51 0.42 5.32 -6.68
N SER A 52 1.22 6.28 -6.24
CA SER A 52 1.98 6.19 -5.00
C SER A 52 1.12 6.68 -3.84
N THR A 53 1.23 5.99 -2.71
CA THR A 53 0.55 6.37 -1.46
C THR A 53 1.49 7.02 -0.45
N ALA A 54 2.76 7.19 -0.82
CA ALA A 54 3.82 7.72 0.03
C ALA A 54 3.53 9.13 0.56
N ASP A 55 2.85 9.97 -0.24
CA ASP A 55 2.58 11.38 0.04
C ASP A 55 1.16 11.62 0.58
N ILE A 56 0.38 10.56 0.80
CA ILE A 56 -1.00 10.67 1.30
C ILE A 56 -0.98 10.99 2.80
N VAL A 57 -1.84 11.92 3.20
CA VAL A 57 -2.12 12.25 4.59
C VAL A 57 -3.48 11.65 4.97
N MET A 58 -3.49 10.71 5.92
CA MET A 58 -4.70 9.96 6.32
C MET A 58 -5.27 10.40 7.66
N GLY A 59 -4.53 11.22 8.43
CA GLY A 59 -4.95 11.69 9.75
C GLY A 59 -4.44 10.84 10.92
N GLU A 60 -4.68 11.34 12.12
CA GLU A 60 -4.13 10.80 13.37
C GLU A 60 -4.50 9.34 13.64
N SER A 61 -5.77 8.96 13.44
CA SER A 61 -6.22 7.59 13.73
C SER A 61 -5.52 6.57 12.84
N PHE A 62 -5.47 6.84 11.54
CA PHE A 62 -4.76 5.98 10.59
C PHE A 62 -3.27 5.90 10.93
N ASN A 63 -2.64 7.04 11.22
CA ASN A 63 -1.21 7.09 11.52
C ASN A 63 -0.88 6.26 12.77
N ARG A 64 -1.75 6.29 13.80
CA ARG A 64 -1.60 5.47 15.00
C ARG A 64 -1.79 3.98 14.71
N ASP A 65 -2.83 3.62 13.96
CA ASP A 65 -3.11 2.23 13.61
C ASP A 65 -1.99 1.64 12.74
N MET A 66 -1.47 2.41 11.79
CA MET A 66 -0.39 2.04 10.91
C MET A 66 0.94 1.83 11.67
N LEU A 67 1.27 2.70 12.62
CA LEU A 67 2.43 2.51 13.51
C LEU A 67 2.25 1.29 14.41
N ARG A 68 1.09 1.13 15.06
CA ARG A 68 0.79 -0.03 15.92
C ARG A 68 1.00 -1.32 15.14
N LEU A 69 0.45 -1.39 13.94
CA LEU A 69 0.56 -2.57 13.11
C LEU A 69 2.00 -2.81 12.64
N GLY A 70 2.73 -1.74 12.25
CA GLY A 70 4.16 -1.79 11.95
C GLY A 70 4.97 -2.45 13.07
N PHE A 71 4.78 -2.00 14.31
CA PHE A 71 5.43 -2.59 15.49
C PHE A 71 5.07 -4.06 15.69
N ARG A 72 3.79 -4.43 15.53
CA ARG A 72 3.35 -5.83 15.62
C ARG A 72 4.08 -6.71 14.60
N THR A 73 4.31 -6.23 13.38
CA THR A 73 4.99 -7.03 12.33
C THR A 73 6.47 -7.25 12.58
N VAL A 74 7.11 -6.41 13.39
CA VAL A 74 8.51 -6.60 13.83
C VAL A 74 8.61 -7.30 15.19
N GLY A 75 7.50 -7.87 15.68
CA GLY A 75 7.49 -8.74 16.85
C GLY A 75 7.11 -8.08 18.18
N PHE A 76 6.60 -6.85 18.18
CA PHE A 76 6.05 -6.23 19.39
C PHE A 76 4.71 -6.87 19.75
N THR A 77 4.40 -6.96 21.05
CA THR A 77 3.06 -7.33 21.51
C THR A 77 2.05 -6.20 21.21
N ASP A 78 0.74 -6.47 21.35
CA ASP A 78 -0.28 -5.42 21.17
C ASP A 78 -0.09 -4.25 22.15
N GLU A 79 0.24 -4.55 23.41
CA GLU A 79 0.47 -3.54 24.44
C GLU A 79 1.70 -2.68 24.14
N GLU A 80 2.83 -3.33 23.79
CA GLU A 80 4.07 -2.66 23.39
C GLU A 80 3.86 -1.77 22.16
N SER A 81 3.14 -2.28 21.17
CA SER A 81 2.87 -1.58 19.91
C SER A 81 1.99 -0.35 20.12
N ARG A 82 0.95 -0.47 20.95
CA ARG A 82 0.04 0.63 21.28
C ARG A 82 0.75 1.70 22.11
N CYS A 83 1.50 1.31 23.14
CA CYS A 83 2.32 2.24 23.91
C CYS A 83 3.30 3.01 23.00
N SER A 84 4.00 2.30 22.11
CA SER A 84 4.99 2.91 21.21
C SER A 84 4.34 3.90 20.24
N ALA A 85 3.23 3.52 19.61
CA ALA A 85 2.48 4.41 18.72
C ALA A 85 1.95 5.65 19.44
N GLU A 86 1.51 5.52 20.70
CA GLU A 86 1.06 6.65 21.53
C GLU A 86 2.21 7.59 21.90
N ILE A 87 3.37 7.07 22.31
CA ILE A 87 4.54 7.90 22.62
C ILE A 87 4.98 8.70 21.39
N ILE A 88 5.02 8.08 20.21
CA ILE A 88 5.38 8.77 18.97
C ILE A 88 4.35 9.83 18.60
N ALA A 89 3.06 9.50 18.68
CA ALA A 89 2.00 10.47 18.41
C ALA A 89 2.09 11.67 19.36
N ASN A 90 2.31 11.43 20.65
CA ASN A 90 2.45 12.48 21.66
C ASN A 90 3.71 13.33 21.47
N ALA A 91 4.84 12.72 21.10
CA ALA A 91 6.08 13.43 20.83
C ALA A 91 5.98 14.37 19.62
N ARG A 92 5.18 13.98 18.61
CA ARG A 92 4.90 14.78 17.41
C ARG A 92 3.79 15.82 17.64
N GLY A 93 2.88 15.58 18.58
CA GLY A 93 1.76 16.47 18.87
C GLY A 93 0.86 16.68 17.65
N ALA A 94 0.48 17.94 17.39
CA ALA A 94 -0.45 18.28 16.30
C ALA A 94 0.08 17.92 14.91
N GLU A 95 1.40 17.85 14.71
CA GLU A 95 2.01 17.51 13.43
C GLU A 95 1.76 16.06 13.04
N PHE A 96 1.49 15.18 14.01
CA PHE A 96 1.30 13.75 13.78
C PHE A 96 0.18 13.45 12.78
N ALA A 97 -0.93 14.18 12.87
CA ALA A 97 -2.08 14.00 11.97
C ALA A 97 -1.78 14.41 10.51
N SER A 98 -0.77 15.27 10.32
CA SER A 98 -0.40 15.82 9.00
C SER A 98 0.76 15.06 8.34
N LEU A 99 1.32 14.06 9.00
CA LEU A 99 2.39 13.26 8.42
C LEU A 99 1.87 12.47 7.23
N THR A 100 2.67 12.46 6.16
CA THR A 100 2.48 11.55 5.05
C THR A 100 2.81 10.12 5.48
N VAL A 101 2.26 9.14 4.77
CA VAL A 101 2.51 7.71 5.07
C VAL A 101 4.00 7.37 5.06
N SER A 102 4.77 7.92 4.12
CA SER A 102 6.23 7.73 4.08
C SER A 102 6.93 8.37 5.28
N ALA A 103 6.49 9.54 5.73
CA ALA A 103 7.07 10.23 6.87
C ALA A 103 6.86 9.51 8.21
N LEU A 104 5.81 8.68 8.34
CA LEU A 104 5.55 7.89 9.55
C LEU A 104 6.68 6.92 9.89
N PHE A 105 7.31 6.32 8.87
CA PHE A 105 8.30 5.26 9.03
C PHE A 105 9.75 5.72 8.78
N ASN A 106 9.97 7.02 8.55
CA ASN A 106 11.31 7.56 8.41
C ASN A 106 12.11 7.41 9.72
N ALA A 107 13.42 7.26 9.61
CA ALA A 107 14.33 7.05 10.75
C ALA A 107 14.21 8.17 11.82
N ASP A 108 13.87 9.39 11.40
CA ASP A 108 13.66 10.53 12.30
C ASP A 108 12.36 10.43 13.12
N SER A 109 11.46 9.51 12.78
CA SER A 109 10.19 9.24 13.48
C SER A 109 10.29 8.10 14.48
N LEU A 110 11.32 7.26 14.39
CA LEU A 110 11.46 6.03 15.17
C LEU A 110 12.86 5.96 15.80
N THR A 111 13.07 6.69 16.89
CA THR A 111 14.34 6.59 17.65
C THR A 111 14.25 5.48 18.70
N PRO A 112 15.29 4.65 18.90
CA PRO A 112 15.28 3.62 19.95
C PRO A 112 14.93 4.18 21.34
N GLU A 113 15.36 5.41 21.63
CA GLU A 113 15.09 6.09 22.90
C GLU A 113 13.61 6.37 23.12
N SER A 114 12.84 6.58 22.04
CA SER A 114 11.39 6.81 22.12
C SER A 114 10.61 5.55 22.52
N LEU A 115 11.21 4.37 22.34
CA LEU A 115 10.58 3.07 22.60
C LEU A 115 10.89 2.54 24.00
N LEU A 116 11.93 3.06 24.66
CA LEU A 116 12.34 2.69 26.03
C LEU A 116 11.23 2.78 27.09
N PRO A 117 10.26 3.72 27.02
CA PRO A 117 9.16 3.74 27.98
C PRO A 117 8.22 2.53 27.86
N CYS A 118 8.21 1.88 26.70
CA CYS A 118 7.29 0.80 26.35
C CYS A 118 7.94 -0.59 26.34
N LEU A 119 9.28 -0.65 26.36
CA LEU A 119 10.05 -1.89 26.23
C LEU A 119 11.16 -1.94 27.27
N THR A 120 11.46 -3.15 27.77
CA THR A 120 12.72 -3.36 28.51
C THR A 120 13.90 -3.44 27.53
N PRO A 121 15.14 -3.18 27.98
CA PRO A 121 16.34 -3.36 27.15
C PRO A 121 16.47 -4.77 26.56
N GLU A 122 16.14 -5.81 27.34
CA GLU A 122 16.15 -7.19 26.89
C GLU A 122 15.13 -7.42 25.77
N ARG A 123 13.94 -6.81 25.91
CA ARG A 123 12.88 -6.90 24.92
C ARG A 123 13.23 -6.20 23.61
N MET A 124 13.86 -5.02 23.70
CA MET A 124 14.40 -4.33 22.51
C MET A 124 15.46 -5.18 21.80
N GLN A 125 16.32 -5.88 22.55
CA GLN A 125 17.32 -6.77 21.96
C GLN A 125 16.66 -7.99 21.30
N GLU A 126 15.63 -8.56 21.90
CA GLU A 126 14.86 -9.67 21.34
C GLU A 126 14.19 -9.30 20.00
N VAL A 127 13.55 -8.13 19.95
CA VAL A 127 12.94 -7.59 18.72
C VAL A 127 14.02 -7.21 17.70
N GLY A 128 15.07 -6.52 18.11
CA GLY A 128 16.16 -6.08 17.22
C GLY A 128 16.97 -7.21 16.60
N THR A 129 17.03 -8.38 17.25
CA THR A 129 17.66 -9.60 16.69
C THR A 129 16.72 -10.41 15.81
N GLY A 130 15.45 -9.99 15.70
CA GLY A 130 14.39 -10.75 15.02
C GLY A 130 14.00 -12.04 15.73
N ALA A 131 14.48 -12.28 16.95
CA ALA A 131 14.11 -13.45 17.76
C ALA A 131 12.63 -13.38 18.20
N ALA A 132 12.08 -12.17 18.29
CA ALA A 132 10.66 -11.91 18.52
C ALA A 132 9.78 -12.01 17.27
N ASN A 133 10.36 -12.24 16.07
CA ASN A 133 9.60 -12.41 14.82
C ASN A 133 8.89 -13.78 14.85
N GLY A 134 7.85 -13.88 15.67
CA GLY A 134 6.84 -14.92 15.55
C GLY A 134 6.01 -14.72 14.29
N GLU A 135 5.21 -15.73 13.95
CA GLU A 135 4.20 -15.63 12.90
C GLU A 135 3.32 -14.40 13.16
N VAL A 136 3.17 -13.53 12.16
CA VAL A 136 2.29 -12.35 12.26
C VAL A 136 0.89 -12.84 12.62
N PRO A 137 0.29 -12.36 13.73
CA PRO A 137 -1.03 -12.82 14.13
C PRO A 137 -2.07 -12.65 13.00
N ASP A 138 -2.95 -13.64 12.81
CA ASP A 138 -3.95 -13.63 11.72
C ASP A 138 -4.84 -12.37 11.74
N ASP A 139 -5.12 -11.83 12.94
CA ASP A 139 -5.84 -10.59 13.13
C ASP A 139 -5.05 -9.37 12.64
N ALA A 140 -3.73 -9.35 12.82
CA ALA A 140 -2.86 -8.31 12.26
C ALA A 140 -2.87 -8.34 10.73
N ALA A 141 -2.94 -9.52 10.09
CA ALA A 141 -3.05 -9.62 8.64
C ALA A 141 -4.41 -9.12 8.11
N ALA A 142 -5.49 -9.30 8.88
CA ALA A 142 -6.79 -8.72 8.54
C ALA A 142 -6.80 -7.19 8.70
N GLU A 143 -6.26 -6.66 9.82
CA GLU A 143 -6.09 -5.23 10.06
C GLU A 143 -5.22 -4.57 8.98
N PHE A 144 -4.13 -5.24 8.57
CA PHE A 144 -3.26 -4.78 7.49
C PHE A 144 -4.02 -4.63 6.18
N ARG A 145 -4.80 -5.64 5.79
CA ARG A 145 -5.61 -5.58 4.57
C ARG A 145 -6.62 -4.45 4.61
N GLN A 146 -7.22 -4.19 5.77
CA GLN A 146 -8.16 -3.10 5.93
C GLN A 146 -7.48 -1.73 5.80
N LEU A 147 -6.32 -1.54 6.46
CA LEU A 147 -5.57 -0.29 6.39
C LEU A 147 -5.04 -0.02 4.98
N THR A 148 -4.52 -1.05 4.31
CA THR A 148 -4.01 -0.94 2.94
C THR A 148 -5.13 -0.70 1.93
N ALA A 149 -6.31 -1.29 2.11
CA ALA A 149 -7.48 -0.95 1.29
C ALA A 149 -7.91 0.51 1.49
N GLY A 150 -7.94 1.00 2.74
CA GLY A 150 -8.24 2.41 3.03
C GLY A 150 -7.23 3.37 2.40
N LEU A 151 -5.94 3.02 2.46
CA LEU A 151 -4.86 3.79 1.86
C LEU A 151 -4.92 3.79 0.31
N ALA A 152 -5.18 2.63 -0.28
CA ALA A 152 -5.35 2.51 -1.73
C ALA A 152 -6.56 3.32 -2.22
N ALA A 153 -7.68 3.29 -1.48
CA ALA A 153 -8.85 4.11 -1.79
C ALA A 153 -8.50 5.60 -1.76
N ALA A 154 -7.83 6.09 -0.72
CA ALA A 154 -7.36 7.47 -0.65
C ALA A 154 -6.44 7.83 -1.83
N GLY A 155 -5.57 6.91 -2.26
CA GLY A 155 -4.72 7.12 -3.43
C GLY A 155 -5.50 7.25 -4.72
N TYR A 156 -6.52 6.41 -4.93
CA TYR A 156 -7.38 6.51 -6.11
C TYR A 156 -8.24 7.77 -6.09
N GLU A 157 -8.72 8.21 -4.93
CA GLU A 157 -9.41 9.51 -4.79
C GLU A 157 -8.48 10.67 -5.16
N ALA A 158 -7.23 10.66 -4.68
CA ALA A 158 -6.22 11.64 -5.04
C ALA A 158 -5.91 11.64 -6.56
N ALA A 159 -6.10 10.50 -7.23
CA ALA A 159 -5.99 10.35 -8.68
C ALA A 159 -7.25 10.81 -9.46
N GLY A 160 -8.28 11.33 -8.78
CA GLY A 160 -9.47 11.93 -9.38
C GLY A 160 -10.73 11.06 -9.39
N LEU A 161 -10.68 9.86 -8.81
CA LEU A 161 -11.88 9.03 -8.65
C LEU A 161 -12.74 9.56 -7.50
N ASN A 162 -14.04 9.29 -7.56
CA ASN A 162 -14.89 9.53 -6.40
C ASN A 162 -14.75 8.40 -5.37
N SER A 163 -15.24 8.62 -4.15
CA SER A 163 -15.09 7.67 -3.04
C SER A 163 -15.68 6.28 -3.31
N LYS A 164 -16.75 6.19 -4.11
CA LYS A 164 -17.38 4.91 -4.45
C LYS A 164 -16.50 4.11 -5.40
N GLU A 165 -15.99 4.76 -6.45
CA GLU A 165 -15.08 4.17 -7.43
C GLU A 165 -13.78 3.72 -6.76
N ALA A 166 -13.17 4.62 -5.98
CA ALA A 166 -11.94 4.37 -5.25
C ALA A 166 -12.07 3.19 -4.27
N SER A 167 -13.15 3.14 -3.49
CA SER A 167 -13.39 2.03 -2.55
C SER A 167 -13.65 0.70 -3.26
N CYS A 168 -14.38 0.73 -4.38
CA CYS A 168 -14.59 -0.45 -5.22
C CYS A 168 -13.27 -0.98 -5.75
N LEU A 169 -12.44 -0.11 -6.34
CA LEU A 169 -11.12 -0.48 -6.85
C LEU A 169 -10.22 -1.01 -5.75
N ALA A 170 -10.11 -0.31 -4.62
CA ALA A 170 -9.28 -0.75 -3.50
C ALA A 170 -9.68 -2.13 -2.96
N SER A 171 -10.97 -2.47 -3.01
CA SER A 171 -11.48 -3.78 -2.58
C SER A 171 -11.28 -4.87 -3.64
N ALA A 172 -11.36 -4.52 -4.92
CA ALA A 172 -11.24 -5.45 -6.04
C ALA A 172 -9.77 -5.71 -6.44
N ALA A 173 -8.89 -4.75 -6.15
CA ALA A 173 -7.48 -4.84 -6.45
C ALA A 173 -6.81 -5.87 -5.56
N LYS A 174 -5.99 -6.74 -6.17
CA LYS A 174 -5.23 -7.73 -5.43
C LYS A 174 -3.87 -7.14 -5.03
N PRO A 175 -3.43 -7.32 -3.76
CA PRO A 175 -2.05 -7.01 -3.40
C PRO A 175 -1.09 -7.68 -4.38
N GLN A 176 -0.06 -6.97 -4.83
CA GLN A 176 0.98 -7.59 -5.68
C GLN A 176 1.69 -8.74 -4.96
N ASP A 177 1.86 -8.59 -3.65
CA ASP A 177 2.46 -9.58 -2.78
C ASP A 177 1.71 -9.58 -1.44
N GLU A 178 1.01 -10.68 -1.15
CA GLU A 178 0.32 -10.88 0.15
C GLU A 178 1.32 -11.00 1.31
N SER A 179 2.61 -11.18 1.01
CA SER A 179 3.72 -11.21 1.96
C SER A 179 4.54 -9.91 2.01
N ALA A 180 4.14 -8.87 1.27
CA ALA A 180 4.81 -7.57 1.35
C ALA A 180 4.78 -7.06 2.79
N ALA A 181 5.94 -6.68 3.31
CA ALA A 181 6.01 -6.12 4.66
C ALA A 181 5.33 -4.74 4.68
N ILE A 182 4.86 -4.32 5.87
CA ILE A 182 4.31 -2.97 6.08
C ILE A 182 5.28 -1.87 5.59
N THR A 183 6.58 -2.13 5.69
CA THR A 183 7.65 -1.26 5.19
C THR A 183 7.63 -1.11 3.68
N ASP A 184 7.22 -2.14 2.92
CA ASP A 184 7.13 -2.09 1.46
C ASP A 184 5.89 -1.29 1.02
N VAL A 185 4.81 -1.33 1.81
CA VAL A 185 3.62 -0.49 1.60
C VAL A 185 3.89 0.98 1.87
N ALA A 186 4.74 1.30 2.85
CA ALA A 186 5.21 2.66 3.08
C ALA A 186 6.19 3.14 1.98
N GLY A 187 6.86 2.20 1.32
CA GLY A 187 7.95 2.43 0.40
C GLY A 187 7.55 2.57 -1.07
N SER A 188 6.63 3.47 -1.43
CA SER A 188 6.34 3.88 -2.83
C SER A 188 5.99 2.75 -3.84
N THR A 189 5.82 1.51 -3.37
CA THR A 189 5.54 0.35 -4.22
C THR A 189 4.07 0.38 -4.65
N PRO A 190 3.76 0.09 -5.93
CA PRO A 190 2.38 -0.06 -6.37
C PRO A 190 1.60 -1.02 -5.47
N MET A 191 0.55 -0.52 -4.83
CA MET A 191 -0.17 -1.28 -3.80
C MET A 191 -0.89 -2.51 -4.36
N ALA A 192 -1.26 -2.48 -5.64
CA ALA A 192 -2.06 -3.54 -6.23
C ALA A 192 -1.91 -3.62 -7.74
N VAL A 193 -2.21 -4.81 -8.29
CA VAL A 193 -2.38 -4.97 -9.74
C VAL A 193 -3.77 -4.45 -10.12
N ILE A 194 -3.82 -3.33 -10.84
CA ILE A 194 -5.04 -2.82 -11.46
C ILE A 194 -5.09 -3.28 -12.92
N THR A 195 -6.19 -3.91 -13.30
CA THR A 195 -6.43 -4.39 -14.67
C THR A 195 -7.59 -3.62 -15.30
N PRO A 196 -7.67 -3.53 -16.64
CA PRO A 196 -8.79 -2.88 -17.32
C PRO A 196 -10.16 -3.44 -16.88
N ALA A 197 -10.25 -4.75 -16.67
CA ALA A 197 -11.48 -5.40 -16.23
C ALA A 197 -11.93 -4.94 -14.83
N ILE A 198 -10.98 -4.69 -13.91
CA ILE A 198 -11.27 -4.15 -12.58
C ILE A 198 -11.73 -2.68 -12.68
N VAL A 199 -11.12 -1.91 -13.57
CA VAL A 199 -11.53 -0.52 -13.84
C VAL A 199 -12.97 -0.49 -14.36
N GLU A 200 -13.30 -1.30 -15.37
CA GLU A 200 -14.65 -1.37 -15.96
C GLU A 200 -15.71 -1.90 -14.98
N GLN A 201 -15.31 -2.68 -13.98
CA GLN A 201 -16.21 -3.12 -12.91
C GLN A 201 -16.59 -1.98 -11.95
N CYS A 202 -15.66 -1.05 -11.71
CA CYS A 202 -15.78 -0.04 -10.66
C CYS A 202 -16.06 1.38 -11.17
N VAL A 203 -15.71 1.68 -12.42
CA VAL A 203 -15.77 3.01 -13.04
C VAL A 203 -16.62 2.91 -14.30
N SER A 204 -17.59 3.82 -14.46
CA SER A 204 -18.43 3.82 -15.67
C SER A 204 -17.64 4.22 -16.92
N ALA A 205 -18.07 3.78 -18.10
CA ALA A 205 -17.42 4.11 -19.37
C ALA A 205 -17.25 5.63 -19.59
N ASP A 206 -18.31 6.42 -19.34
CA ASP A 206 -18.24 7.88 -19.45
C ASP A 206 -17.19 8.48 -18.51
N ARG A 207 -17.09 7.94 -17.30
CA ARG A 207 -16.13 8.40 -16.30
C ARG A 207 -14.70 7.98 -16.67
N ILE A 208 -14.52 6.82 -17.27
CA ILE A 208 -13.21 6.38 -17.80
C ILE A 208 -12.72 7.39 -18.85
N VAL A 209 -13.57 7.74 -19.83
CA VAL A 209 -13.25 8.74 -20.85
C VAL A 209 -12.90 10.10 -20.23
N GLU A 210 -13.67 10.55 -19.25
CA GLU A 210 -13.40 11.81 -18.54
C GLU A 210 -12.03 11.79 -17.82
N LEU A 211 -11.67 10.68 -17.19
CA LEU A 211 -10.43 10.56 -16.41
C LEU A 211 -9.17 10.42 -17.28
N VAL A 212 -9.30 9.95 -18.53
CA VAL A 212 -8.17 9.82 -19.47
C VAL A 212 -7.99 10.99 -20.42
N ALA A 213 -9.01 11.85 -20.57
CA ALA A 213 -8.96 13.08 -21.36
C ALA A 213 -8.00 14.13 -20.77
#